data_AF-A0A933HUY4-F1
#
_entry.id   AF-A0A933HUY4-F1
#
_cell.length_a   1.000
_cell.length_b   1.000
_cell.length_c   1.000
_cell.angle_alpha   90.00
_cell.angle_beta   90.00
_cell.angle_gamma   90.00
#
_symmetry.space_group_name_H-M   'P 1'
#
loop_
_entity.id
_entity.type
_entity.pdbx_description
1 polymer ?
#
loop_
_entity_poly.entity_id
_entity_poly.type
_entity_poly.pdbx_seq_one_letter_code
_entity_poly.pdbx_strand_id
1 'polypeptide(L)' 'MSDQKLQVGDVAPNFKLRGVITKPDVKRVDVQLSDYRGTQNVVIAFHPFAFTAT' A
#
# COMPACT_ATOMS: atom_id res chain seq x y z
N MET A 1 -10.77 12.32 -14.77
CA MET A 1 -9.91 11.25 -14.23
C MET A 1 -10.56 9.94 -14.62
N SER A 2 -9.84 9.03 -15.26
CA SER A 2 -10.40 7.73 -15.66
C SER A 2 -10.76 6.94 -14.41
N ASP A 3 -12.03 6.56 -14.32
CA ASP A 3 -12.60 5.76 -13.25
C ASP A 3 -12.10 4.30 -13.41
N GLN A 4 -10.85 4.03 -13.04
CA GLN A 4 -10.26 2.69 -13.13
C GLN A 4 -10.82 1.82 -12.01
N LYS A 5 -11.89 1.11 -12.33
CA LYS A 5 -12.41 0.02 -11.50
C LYS A 5 -11.47 -1.18 -11.61
N LEU A 6 -10.65 -1.40 -10.57
CA LEU A 6 -9.76 -2.55 -10.46
C LEU A 6 -10.54 -3.86 -10.56
N GLN A 7 -10.05 -4.83 -11.34
CA GLN A 7 -10.64 -6.17 -11.44
C GLN A 7 -9.64 -7.24 -10.98
N VAL A 8 -10.17 -8.38 -10.55
CA VAL A 8 -9.34 -9.53 -10.16
C VAL A 8 -8.64 -10.08 -11.39
N GLY A 9 -7.33 -10.32 -11.28
CA GLY A 9 -6.47 -10.75 -12.38
C GLY A 9 -5.74 -9.61 -13.08
N ASP A 10 -6.17 -8.36 -12.88
CA ASP A 10 -5.44 -7.20 -13.38
C ASP A 10 -4.07 -7.08 -12.68
N VAL A 11 -3.10 -6.57 -13.42
CA VAL A 11 -1.82 -6.17 -12.84
C VAL A 11 -2.07 -5.03 -11.85
N ALA A 12 -1.75 -5.24 -10.57
CA ALA A 12 -1.87 -4.21 -9.56
C ALA A 12 -1.11 -2.93 -9.96
N PRO A 13 -1.76 -1.75 -9.91
CA PRO A 13 -1.15 -0.48 -10.29
C PRO A 13 0.10 -0.20 -9.45
N ASN A 14 1.17 0.22 -10.10
CA ASN A 14 2.35 0.63 -9.33
C ASN A 14 2.11 1.99 -8.67
N PHE A 15 2.53 2.12 -7.42
CA PHE A 15 2.48 3.37 -6.68
C PHE A 15 3.73 3.51 -5.82
N LYS A 16 4.05 4.75 -5.46
CA LYS A 16 5.07 5.09 -4.47
C LYS A 16 4.43 5.91 -3.36
N LEU A 17 4.50 5.42 -2.12
CA LEU A 17 3.91 6.07 -0.95
C LEU A 17 4.99 6.34 0.09
N ARG A 18 4.86 7.48 0.78
CA ARG A 18 5.62 7.72 2.01
C ARG A 18 4.92 7.00 3.16
N GLY A 19 5.64 6.16 3.86
CA GLY A 19 5.16 5.38 4.99
C GLY A 19 5.98 5.59 6.25
N VAL A 20 5.43 5.11 7.36
CA VAL A 20 6.14 5.05 8.65
C VAL A 20 5.97 3.65 9.21
N ILE A 21 7.08 2.99 9.52
CA ILE A 21 7.11 1.77 10.31
C ILE A 21 7.27 2.20 11.76
N THR A 22 6.37 1.77 12.65
CA THR A 22 6.33 2.25 14.05
C THR A 22 6.95 1.28 15.05
N LYS A 23 7.33 0.06 14.62
CA LYS A 23 7.93 -0.98 15.46
C LYS A 23 9.05 -1.72 14.71
N PRO A 24 10.15 -2.14 15.37
CA PRO A 24 10.49 -1.85 16.78
C PRO A 24 10.78 -0.37 17.03
N ASP A 25 11.28 0.35 16.02
CA ASP A 25 11.56 1.79 16.07
C ASP A 25 10.75 2.54 15.01
N VAL A 26 10.62 3.86 15.18
CA VAL A 26 9.96 4.72 14.20
C VAL A 26 10.91 5.01 13.03
N LYS A 27 10.58 4.47 11.85
CA LYS A 27 11.33 4.69 10.61
C LYS A 27 10.43 5.22 9.51
N ARG A 28 10.84 6.34 8.90
CA ARG A 28 10.23 6.85 7.65
C ARG A 28 10.77 6.05 6.48
N VAL A 29 9.88 5.66 5.57
CA VAL A 29 10.21 4.85 4.40
C VAL A 29 9.49 5.38 3.17
N ASP A 30 10.13 5.26 2.02
CA ASP A 30 9.47 5.35 0.72
C ASP A 30 9.17 3.91 0.29
N VAL A 31 7.90 3.59 0.07
CA VAL A 31 7.46 2.23 -0.29
C VAL A 31 6.95 2.23 -1.72
N GLN A 32 7.52 1.39 -2.58
CA GLN A 32 7.02 1.15 -3.93
C GLN A 32 6.42 -0.26 -4.03
N LEU A 33 5.23 -0.40 -4.61
CA LEU A 33 4.60 -1.72 -4.73
C LEU A 33 5.47 -2.69 -5.55
N SER A 34 6.17 -2.19 -6.57
CA SER A 34 7.08 -2.99 -7.39
C SER A 34 8.24 -3.61 -6.62
N ASP A 35 8.63 -3.08 -5.46
CA ASP A 35 9.75 -3.62 -4.66
C ASP A 35 9.47 -5.04 -4.12
N TYR A 36 8.19 -5.42 -4.04
CA TYR A 36 7.75 -6.72 -3.52
C TYR A 36 7.32 -7.71 -4.62
N ARG A 37 7.41 -7.31 -5.89
CA ARG A 37 6.87 -8.09 -7.00
C ARG A 37 7.73 -9.35 -7.20
N GLY A 38 7.09 -10.53 -7.12
CA GLY A 38 7.77 -11.82 -7.29
C GLY A 38 8.56 -12.33 -6.08
N THR A 39 8.61 -11.55 -4.98
CA THR A 39 9.31 -11.96 -3.75
C THR A 39 8.34 -12.48 -2.69
N GLN A 40 7.17 -11.85 -2.55
CA GLN A 40 6.13 -12.24 -1.61
C GLN A 40 4.74 -11.75 -2.03
N ASN A 41 3.70 -12.33 -1.44
CA ASN A 41 2.34 -11.81 -1.56
C ASN A 41 2.17 -10.57 -0.69
N VAL A 42 1.43 -9.57 -1.17
CA VAL A 42 1.21 -8.28 -0.49
C VAL A 42 -0.27 -8.04 -0.30
N VAL A 43 -0.65 -7.65 0.92
CA VAL A 43 -2.02 -7.20 1.26
C VAL A 43 -1.99 -5.69 1.46
N ILE A 44 -2.91 -4.97 0.81
CA ILE A 44 -3.09 -3.54 0.95
C ILE A 44 -4.47 -3.29 1.55
N ALA A 45 -4.50 -2.53 2.63
CA ALA A 45 -5.74 -2.09 3.27
C ALA A 45 -5.75 -0.56 3.37
N PHE A 46 -6.91 0.03 3.11
CA PHE A 46 -7.16 1.45 3.31
C PHE A 46 -8.13 1.61 4.46
N HIS A 47 -7.86 2.54 5.36
CA HIS A 47 -8.79 2.95 6.40
C HIS A 47 -9.12 4.44 6.23
N PRO A 48 -10.31 4.91 6.63
CA PRO A 48 -10.73 6.28 6.33
C PRO A 48 -9.82 7.34 6.96
N PHE A 49 -9.63 7.24 8.29
CA PHE A 49 -8.79 8.16 9.05
C PHE A 49 -8.17 7.43 10.26
N ALA A 50 -7.10 8.00 10.81
CA ALA A 50 -6.54 7.52 12.07
C ALA A 50 -7.43 7.95 13.25
N PHE A 51 -7.44 7.16 14.33
CA PHE A 51 -8.19 7.43 15.56
C PHE A 51 -9.72 7.52 15.40
N THR A 52 -10.29 6.95 14.33
CA THR A 52 -11.73 6.78 14.16
C THR A 52 -12.14 5.35 14.50
N ALA A 53 -13.31 5.16 15.10
CA ALA A 53 -13.89 3.82 15.22
C ALA A 53 -14.11 3.23 13.82
N THR A 54 -13.58 2.04 13.61
CA THR A 54 -13.89 1.17 12.46
C THR A 54 -15.13 0.35 12.72
#